data_AF-A0A7C7D574-F1
#
_entry.id   AF-A0A7C7D574-F1
#
_cell.length_a   1.000
_cell.length_b   1.000
_cell.length_c   1.000
_cell.angle_alpha   90.00
_cell.angle_beta   90.00
_cell.angle_gamma   90.00
#
_symmetry.space_group_name_H-M   'P 1'
#
loop_
_entity.id
_entity.type
_entity.pdbx_description
1 polymer ?
#
loop_
_entity_poly.entity_id
_entity_poly.type
_entity_poly.pdbx_seq_one_letter_code
_entity_poly.pdbx_strand_id
1 'polypeptide(L)'
;MGKRATKLALLLVIMLYAVCPTGVTAALQEQRIFDGAQLFTEDERASLEETSKQYGSESDIDIVIVTTNDLGEKTPQLYLEE
;
A
#
# COMPACT_ATOMS: atom_id res chain seq x y z
N MET A 1 35.66 2.68 -36.37
CA MET A 1 35.47 3.35 -35.07
C MET A 1 36.43 2.78 -34.04
N GLY A 2 37.26 3.62 -33.41
CA GLY A 2 38.33 3.16 -32.52
C GLY A 2 37.80 2.58 -31.22
N LYS A 3 38.47 1.54 -30.69
CA LYS A 3 38.15 0.86 -29.41
C LYS A 3 37.93 1.82 -28.23
N ARG A 4 38.46 3.05 -28.32
CA ARG A 4 38.29 4.15 -27.37
C ARG A 4 36.89 4.78 -27.45
N ALA A 5 36.36 4.98 -28.65
CA ALA A 5 35.02 5.51 -28.87
C ALA A 5 33.94 4.52 -28.39
N THR A 6 34.18 3.22 -28.55
CA THR A 6 33.29 2.17 -28.02
C THR A 6 33.28 2.13 -26.49
N LYS A 7 34.43 2.28 -25.84
CA LYS A 7 34.52 2.39 -24.37
C LYS A 7 33.86 3.67 -23.84
N LEU A 8 34.00 4.77 -24.56
CA LEU A 8 33.37 6.05 -24.19
C LEU A 8 31.84 5.97 -24.30
N ALA A 9 31.33 5.38 -25.39
CA ALA A 9 29.91 5.15 -25.58
C ALA A 9 29.34 4.21 -24.51
N LEU A 10 30.07 3.15 -24.14
CA LEU A 10 29.67 2.23 -23.07
C LEU A 10 29.59 2.94 -21.71
N LEU A 11 30.58 3.78 -21.37
CA LEU A 11 30.59 4.58 -20.14
C LEU A 11 29.41 5.54 -20.06
N LEU A 12 29.06 6.18 -21.18
CA LEU A 12 27.91 7.09 -21.28
C LEU A 12 26.58 6.38 -21.05
N VAL A 13 26.42 5.16 -21.59
CA VAL A 13 25.23 4.34 -21.36
C VAL A 13 25.12 3.92 -19.90
N ILE A 14 26.22 3.50 -19.27
CA ILE A 14 26.22 3.13 -17.84
C ILE A 14 25.86 4.34 -16.96
N MET A 15 26.38 5.51 -17.29
CA MET A 15 26.09 6.74 -16.56
C MET A 15 24.61 7.15 -16.70
N LEU A 16 24.00 6.96 -17.87
CA LEU A 16 22.56 7.21 -18.10
C LEU A 16 21.66 6.29 -17.25
N TYR A 17 22.05 5.04 -17.05
CA TYR A 17 21.31 4.11 -16.19
C TYR A 17 21.45 4.44 -14.70
N ALA A 18 22.56 5.06 -14.27
CA ALA A 18 22.81 5.39 -12.88
C ALA A 18 21.99 6.60 -12.35
N VAL A 19 21.45 7.43 -13.25
CA VAL A 19 20.65 8.61 -12.88
C VAL A 19 19.14 8.34 -12.95
N CYS A 20 18.70 7.14 -13.31
CA CYS A 20 17.29 6.78 -13.20
C CYS A 20 16.93 6.54 -11.72
N PRO A 21 16.12 7.40 -11.07
CA PRO A 21 15.60 7.08 -9.75
C PRO A 21 14.66 5.88 -9.89
N THR A 22 15.13 4.70 -9.50
CA THR A 22 14.32 3.46 -9.44
C THR A 22 13.39 3.45 -8.21
N GLY A 23 13.40 4.51 -7.41
CA GLY A 23 12.60 4.61 -6.20
C GLY A 23 11.20 5.14 -6.46
N VAL A 24 10.34 4.34 -7.12
CA VAL A 24 8.90 4.46 -6.83
C VAL A 24 8.71 3.69 -5.52
N THR A 25 8.88 4.38 -4.40
CA THR A 25 8.37 3.86 -3.13
C THR A 25 6.86 3.96 -3.23
N ALA A 26 6.20 2.89 -3.70
CA ALA A 26 4.80 2.69 -3.39
C ALA A 26 4.75 2.69 -1.86
N ALA A 27 4.27 3.78 -1.28
CA ALA A 27 3.93 3.78 0.13
C ALA A 27 2.97 2.60 0.29
N LEU A 28 3.41 1.57 1.02
CA LEU A 28 2.52 0.50 1.43
C LEU A 28 1.46 1.19 2.29
N GLN A 29 0.35 1.57 1.65
CA GLN A 29 -0.78 2.10 2.34
C GLN A 29 -1.31 0.93 3.15
N GLU A 30 -1.05 0.96 4.47
CA GLU A 30 -1.59 -0.04 5.38
C GLU A 30 -3.10 -0.08 5.20
N GLN A 31 -3.60 -1.22 4.74
CA GLN A 31 -5.02 -1.45 4.51
C GLN A 31 -5.71 -1.56 5.86
N ARG A 32 -6.71 -0.72 6.10
CA ARG A 32 -7.52 -0.68 7.32
C ARG A 32 -8.93 -1.23 7.11
N ILE A 33 -9.41 -1.32 5.88
CA ILE A 33 -10.76 -1.77 5.57
C ILE A 33 -10.72 -3.19 4.97
N PHE A 34 -11.31 -4.14 5.69
CA PHE A 34 -11.44 -5.55 5.30
C PHE A 34 -12.92 -5.87 5.09
N ASP A 35 -13.42 -5.62 3.87
CA ASP A 35 -14.84 -5.74 3.54
C ASP A 35 -15.22 -7.14 3.02
N GLY A 36 -15.16 -8.15 3.88
CA GLY A 36 -15.48 -9.54 3.54
C GLY A 36 -16.96 -9.78 3.24
N ALA A 37 -17.85 -8.87 3.67
CA ALA A 37 -19.28 -8.90 3.37
C ALA A 37 -19.66 -8.11 2.11
N GLN A 38 -18.70 -7.45 1.44
CA GLN A 38 -18.94 -6.66 0.22
C GLN A 38 -20.01 -5.57 0.40
N LEU A 39 -19.99 -4.90 1.56
CA LEU A 39 -20.96 -3.86 1.91
C LEU A 39 -20.62 -2.49 1.30
N PHE A 40 -19.35 -2.27 0.94
CA PHE A 40 -18.87 -0.98 0.46
C PHE A 40 -18.53 -1.02 -1.02
N THR A 41 -18.87 0.06 -1.71
CA THR A 41 -18.30 0.38 -3.02
C THR A 41 -16.83 0.76 -2.90
N GLU A 42 -16.11 0.81 -4.02
CA GLU A 42 -14.70 1.21 -4.02
C GLU A 42 -14.48 2.65 -3.52
N ASP A 43 -15.38 3.58 -3.87
CA ASP A 43 -15.31 4.97 -3.42
C ASP A 43 -15.56 5.08 -1.91
N GLU A 44 -16.52 4.32 -1.37
CA GLU A 44 -16.77 4.25 0.08
C GLU A 44 -15.60 3.63 0.82
N ARG A 45 -15.00 2.56 0.28
CA ARG A 45 -13.80 1.95 0.85
C ARG A 45 -12.64 2.94 0.89
N ALA A 46 -12.41 3.67 -0.20
CA ALA A 46 -11.37 4.71 -0.26
C ALA A 46 -11.63 5.84 0.74
N SER A 47 -12.89 6.27 0.89
CA SER A 47 -13.27 7.28 1.88
C SER A 47 -13.04 6.79 3.31
N LEU A 48 -13.37 5.53 3.61
CA LEU A 48 -13.16 4.92 4.93
C LEU A 48 -11.67 4.73 5.24
N GLU A 49 -10.86 4.34 4.25
CA GLU A 49 -9.40 4.24 4.38
C GLU A 49 -8.78 5.58 4.77
N GLU A 50 -9.15 6.66 4.06
CA GLU A 50 -8.63 8.00 4.34
C GLU A 50 -9.10 8.50 5.71
N THR A 51 -10.37 8.29 6.04
CA THR A 51 -10.95 8.71 7.33
C THR A 51 -10.30 7.98 8.50
N SER A 52 -10.09 6.67 8.37
CA SER A 52 -9.46 5.85 9.42
C SER A 52 -8.00 6.25 9.63
N LYS A 53 -7.28 6.54 8.53
CA LYS A 53 -5.91 7.06 8.58
C LYS A 53 -5.85 8.43 9.25
N GLN A 54 -6.74 9.35 8.88
CA GLN A 54 -6.77 10.71 9.43
C GLN A 54 -6.96 10.66 10.96
N TYR A 55 -8.05 10.04 11.43
CA TYR A 55 -8.35 10.00 12.85
C TYR A 55 -7.38 9.14 13.66
N GLY A 56 -6.86 8.07 13.06
CA GLY A 56 -5.82 7.27 13.68
C GLY A 56 -4.54 8.05 13.94
N SER A 57 -4.11 8.84 12.94
CA SER A 57 -2.93 9.71 13.06
C SER A 57 -3.12 10.85 14.08
N GLU A 58 -4.33 11.40 14.19
CA GLU A 58 -4.65 12.47 15.15
C GLU A 58 -4.64 11.98 16.60
N SER A 59 -4.99 10.72 16.83
CA SER A 59 -5.22 10.17 18.17
C SER A 59 -4.18 9.13 18.61
N ASP A 60 -3.15 8.85 17.80
CA ASP A 60 -2.16 7.77 18.02
C ASP A 60 -2.83 6.41 18.28
N ILE A 61 -3.89 6.12 17.51
CA ILE A 61 -4.60 4.85 17.53
C ILE A 61 -4.68 4.29 16.10
N ASP A 62 -4.79 2.97 15.96
CA ASP A 62 -5.11 2.37 14.67
C ASP A 62 -6.60 2.03 14.60
N ILE A 63 -7.25 2.41 13.51
CA ILE A 63 -8.67 2.20 13.27
C ILE A 63 -8.81 1.23 12.11
N VAL A 64 -9.26 0.01 12.41
CA VAL A 64 -9.47 -1.07 11.45
C VAL A 64 -10.95 -1.43 11.42
N ILE A 65 -11.52 -1.58 10.23
CA ILE A 65 -12.91 -1.96 10.02
C ILE A 65 -12.96 -3.30 9.29
N VAL A 66 -13.65 -4.26 9.87
CA VAL A 66 -13.84 -5.60 9.30
C VAL A 66 -15.33 -5.87 9.14
N THR A 67 -15.74 -6.31 7.96
CA THR A 67 -17.09 -6.81 7.70
C THR A 67 -17.00 -8.29 7.34
N THR A 68 -17.93 -9.08 7.84
CA THR A 68 -18.11 -10.48 7.48
C THR A 68 -19.60 -10.78 7.46
N ASN A 69 -20.02 -11.70 6.58
CA ASN A 69 -21.43 -12.07 6.43
C ASN A 69 -21.96 -12.82 7.67
N ASP A 70 -21.07 -13.52 8.37
CA ASP A 70 -21.41 -14.33 9.54
C ASP A 70 -20.19 -14.44 10.48
N LEU A 71 -20.45 -14.53 11.77
CA LEU A 71 -19.47 -14.82 12.81
C LEU A 71 -19.54 -16.30 13.27
N GLY A 72 -20.48 -17.07 12.74
CA GLY A 72 -20.80 -18.41 13.21
C GLY A 72 -21.25 -18.39 14.67
N GLU A 73 -20.63 -19.22 15.51
CA GLU A 73 -20.89 -19.25 16.95
C GLU A 73 -19.97 -18.29 17.74
N LYS A 74 -19.13 -17.51 17.06
CA LYS A 74 -18.16 -16.62 17.71
C LYS A 74 -18.78 -15.28 18.06
N THR A 75 -18.27 -14.69 19.13
CA THR A 75 -18.47 -13.27 19.40
C THR A 75 -17.55 -12.43 18.51
N PRO A 76 -17.85 -11.14 18.29
CA PRO A 76 -16.96 -10.25 17.55
C PRO A 76 -15.54 -10.19 18.14
N GLN A 77 -15.40 -10.22 19.47
CA GLN A 77 -14.10 -10.22 20.14
C GLN A 77 -13.31 -11.48 19.80
N LEU A 78 -13.94 -12.66 19.95
CA LEU A 78 -13.28 -13.92 19.66
C LEU A 78 -12.90 -14.04 18.17
N TYR A 79 -13.72 -13.49 17.27
CA TYR A 79 -13.42 -13.44 15.84
C TYR A 79 -12.18 -12.59 15.51
N LEU A 80 -11.89 -11.55 16.29
CA LEU A 80 -10.74 -10.66 16.07
C LEU A 80 -9.45 -11.15 16.75
N GLU A 81 -9.55 -12.07 17.69
CA GLU A 81 -8.41 -12.62 18.44
C GLU A 81 -7.76 -13.83 17.76
N GLU A 82 -8.43 -14.44 16.77
CA GLU A 82 -7.95 -15.60 15.99
C GLU A 82 -7.26 -15.20 14.67
#